data_AF-A0A7F8Q568-F1
#
_entry.id   AF-A0A7F8Q568-F1
#
_cell.length_a   1.000
_cell.length_b   1.000
_cell.length_c   1.000
_cell.angle_alpha   90.00
_cell.angle_beta   90.00
_cell.angle_gamma   90.00
#
_symmetry.space_group_name_H-M   'P 1'
#
loop_
_entity.id
_entity.type
_entity.pdbx_description
1 polymer ?
#
loop_
_entity_poly.entity_id
_entity_poly.type
_entity_poly.pdbx_seq_one_letter_code
_entity_poly.pdbx_strand_id
1 'polypeptide(L)'
;MDVRWPPSSRPLLGVCTFVCLASAAFLGHVLLHDFLVVPQEQRGVSQVPEELYRARQQGASDPGPQPTPGHHGSPQAAPTQCDVPPNSRFDCAPDKAITQEQCEARGCCYRPARQWPQIPRMGQPWCFFPPSYPSYKLENLTTTETGYTATLTRNTPTFFPKDILTLRLDMLLETESRLHFTIKDPANRRYEVPLETPHVHSRASSTLYSVEFQEEPFGVVVRRKLDGRVLLNTTVAPLFFADQFLQLSTSLPSQHITGLAEHLGSLMLSTNWTKITLWNRDIAPSPDVNLYGSHPFYLVLEDGGSAHGVFLLNSNAMDVVLQPSPALSWRSTGGILDVYIFLGPEPKSVVQQYLEVVGYPFMPPYWGLGFHLCRWGYSSTTITRQVVENMTRARFPLDTQWNDLDYMDARRDFTFNKDGFRDFPAMVQELHQDGRRTLPSAAPAPPAATDPTTRVCGGGFSSPMRLGSL
;
A
#
# COMPACT_ATOMS: atom_id res chain seq x y z
N MET A 1 -75.08 -51.21 16.80
CA MET A 1 -74.28 -52.10 15.93
C MET A 1 -72.86 -51.58 15.94
N ASP A 2 -72.00 -52.30 16.63
CA ASP A 2 -70.55 -52.07 16.73
C ASP A 2 -69.86 -52.23 15.38
N VAL A 3 -68.90 -51.36 15.05
CA VAL A 3 -67.64 -51.76 14.40
C VAL A 3 -66.50 -50.89 14.94
N ARG A 4 -65.46 -51.58 15.43
CA ARG A 4 -64.22 -51.08 16.03
C ARG A 4 -63.20 -50.68 14.96
N TRP A 5 -62.42 -49.62 15.21
CA TRP A 5 -61.18 -49.33 14.48
C TRP A 5 -59.99 -50.08 15.12
N PRO A 6 -59.04 -50.65 14.33
CA PRO A 6 -57.83 -51.26 14.88
C PRO A 6 -56.71 -50.21 15.11
N PRO A 7 -55.76 -50.47 16.02
CA PRO A 7 -54.65 -49.55 16.30
C PRO A 7 -53.36 -49.89 15.54
N SER A 8 -52.57 -48.83 15.32
CA SER A 8 -51.09 -48.79 15.22
C SER A 8 -50.39 -49.04 13.87
N SER A 9 -49.51 -48.09 13.52
CA SER A 9 -48.14 -48.31 13.04
C SER A 9 -47.36 -46.99 13.04
N ARG A 10 -46.96 -46.51 14.23
CA ARG A 10 -46.10 -45.33 14.42
C ARG A 10 -44.62 -45.59 14.81
N PRO A 11 -44.00 -46.79 14.71
CA PRO A 11 -42.56 -46.91 14.99
C PRO A 11 -41.66 -46.88 13.73
N LEU A 12 -42.20 -47.06 12.52
CA LEU A 12 -41.37 -47.22 11.29
C LEU A 12 -40.87 -45.91 10.68
N LEU A 13 -41.56 -44.78 10.90
CA LEU A 13 -41.12 -43.49 10.36
C LEU A 13 -39.92 -42.91 11.13
N GLY A 14 -39.85 -43.10 12.45
CA GLY A 14 -38.79 -42.56 13.30
C GLY A 14 -37.42 -43.19 13.05
N VAL A 15 -37.38 -44.51 12.78
CA VAL A 15 -36.12 -45.25 12.57
C VAL A 15 -35.48 -44.89 11.22
N CYS A 16 -36.26 -44.68 10.16
CA CYS A 16 -35.71 -44.27 8.86
C CYS A 16 -35.07 -42.87 8.90
N THR A 17 -35.67 -41.90 9.60
CA THR A 17 -35.09 -40.56 9.73
C THR A 17 -33.78 -40.56 10.54
N PHE A 18 -33.67 -41.39 11.58
CA PHE A 18 -32.45 -41.48 12.39
C PHE A 18 -31.30 -42.16 11.63
N VAL A 19 -31.60 -43.19 10.83
CA VAL A 19 -30.58 -43.87 10.00
C VAL A 19 -30.06 -42.96 8.89
N CYS A 20 -30.93 -42.15 8.24
CA CYS A 20 -30.49 -41.19 7.21
C CYS A 20 -29.62 -40.05 7.77
N LEU A 21 -29.94 -39.53 8.95
CA LEU A 21 -29.14 -38.47 9.60
C LEU A 21 -27.79 -38.98 10.12
N ALA A 22 -27.73 -40.20 10.67
CA ALA A 22 -26.48 -40.82 11.07
C ALA A 22 -25.57 -41.14 9.86
N SER A 23 -26.15 -41.55 8.73
CA SER A 23 -25.41 -41.82 7.49
C SER A 23 -24.80 -40.55 6.89
N ALA A 24 -25.53 -39.43 6.92
CA ALA A 24 -25.05 -38.14 6.42
C ALA A 24 -23.94 -37.55 7.32
N ALA A 25 -24.05 -37.71 8.64
CA ALA A 25 -23.01 -37.29 9.57
C ALA A 25 -21.73 -38.13 9.45
N PHE A 26 -21.85 -39.44 9.21
CA PHE A 26 -20.70 -40.33 9.04
C PHE A 26 -19.99 -40.09 7.68
N LEU A 27 -20.73 -39.87 6.59
CA LEU A 27 -20.13 -39.46 5.30
C LEU A 27 -19.47 -38.08 5.38
N GLY A 28 -20.08 -37.13 6.09
CA GLY A 28 -19.48 -35.81 6.32
C GLY A 28 -18.17 -35.88 7.13
N HIS A 29 -18.11 -36.76 8.14
CA HIS A 29 -16.93 -36.92 8.97
C HIS A 29 -15.78 -37.65 8.26
N VAL A 30 -16.08 -38.60 7.35
CA VAL A 30 -15.09 -39.32 6.52
C VAL A 30 -14.57 -38.45 5.38
N LEU A 31 -15.40 -37.59 4.77
CA LEU A 31 -14.96 -36.71 3.66
C LEU A 31 -14.15 -35.48 4.13
N LEU A 32 -14.23 -35.09 5.40
CA LEU A 32 -13.50 -33.94 5.95
C LEU A 32 -12.15 -34.31 6.62
N HIS A 33 -11.84 -35.60 6.82
CA HIS A 33 -10.61 -36.02 7.50
C HIS A 33 -9.59 -36.80 6.67
N ASP A 34 -9.92 -37.28 5.46
CA ASP A 34 -9.03 -38.16 4.66
C ASP A 34 -8.61 -37.60 3.29
N PHE A 35 -8.44 -36.28 3.14
CA PHE A 35 -7.72 -35.70 1.99
C PHE A 35 -6.78 -34.56 2.41
N LEU A 36 -5.73 -34.90 3.15
CA LEU A 36 -4.47 -34.17 3.07
C LEU A 36 -3.70 -34.67 1.84
N VAL A 37 -3.98 -34.07 0.68
CA VAL A 37 -3.11 -34.22 -0.48
C VAL A 37 -1.86 -33.37 -0.22
N VAL A 38 -0.82 -34.01 0.31
CA VAL A 38 0.53 -33.46 0.40
C VAL A 38 1.16 -33.53 -1.00
N PRO A 39 1.59 -32.42 -1.63
CA PRO A 39 2.42 -32.50 -2.82
C PRO A 39 3.82 -33.01 -2.44
N GLN A 40 4.11 -34.24 -2.79
CA GLN A 40 5.42 -34.85 -2.62
C GLN A 40 6.29 -34.61 -3.86
N GLU A 41 6.82 -33.39 -4.01
CA GLU A 41 7.97 -33.13 -4.92
C GLU A 41 8.67 -31.79 -4.61
N GLN A 42 9.48 -31.79 -3.56
CA GLN A 42 10.64 -30.89 -3.43
C GLN A 42 11.81 -31.71 -2.85
N ARG A 43 12.40 -32.58 -3.67
CA ARG A 43 13.77 -33.05 -3.48
C ARG A 43 14.60 -32.47 -4.61
N GLY A 44 15.52 -31.59 -4.27
CA GLY A 44 16.52 -31.06 -5.19
C GLY A 44 16.38 -29.56 -5.36
N VAL A 45 16.99 -28.81 -4.45
CA VAL A 45 18.00 -27.77 -4.68
C VAL A 45 18.03 -26.90 -3.42
N SER A 46 18.92 -27.25 -2.49
CA SER A 46 19.45 -26.30 -1.52
C SER A 46 20.83 -26.79 -1.07
N GLN A 47 21.86 -26.20 -1.67
CA GLN A 47 23.20 -26.14 -1.10
C GLN A 47 23.80 -24.79 -1.50
N VAL A 48 23.74 -23.82 -0.58
CA VAL A 48 24.74 -22.76 -0.47
C VAL A 48 25.11 -22.65 1.01
N PRO A 49 26.40 -22.56 1.37
CA PRO A 49 26.90 -23.12 2.63
C PRO A 49 26.78 -22.22 3.86
N GLU A 50 26.55 -22.90 4.98
CA GLU A 50 26.51 -22.42 6.35
C GLU A 50 27.91 -22.01 6.89
N GLU A 51 28.68 -21.20 6.15
CA GLU A 51 30.05 -20.79 6.57
C GLU A 51 30.20 -19.31 6.93
N LEU A 52 29.17 -18.47 6.78
CA LEU A 52 29.21 -17.09 7.30
C LEU A 52 28.74 -16.94 8.75
N TYR A 53 28.22 -18.00 9.37
CA TYR A 53 27.61 -17.93 10.72
C TYR A 53 28.50 -18.42 11.87
N ARG A 54 29.68 -18.97 11.61
CA ARG A 54 30.60 -19.44 12.67
C ARG A 54 31.79 -18.52 12.98
N ALA A 55 32.01 -17.45 12.22
CA ALA A 55 33.15 -16.55 12.42
C ALA A 55 32.91 -15.37 13.38
N ARG A 56 31.77 -15.32 14.10
CA ARG A 56 31.47 -14.22 15.06
C ARG A 56 31.29 -14.66 16.52
N GLN A 57 31.58 -15.92 16.85
CA GLN A 57 31.48 -16.45 18.21
C GLN A 57 32.81 -16.80 18.88
N GLN A 58 33.96 -16.53 18.27
CA GLN A 58 35.27 -16.73 18.90
C GLN A 58 35.99 -15.40 19.06
N GLY A 59 35.78 -14.77 20.21
CA GLY A 59 36.44 -13.51 20.56
C GLY A 59 35.84 -12.80 21.76
N ALA A 60 35.66 -13.50 22.89
CA ALA A 60 35.57 -12.90 24.23
C ALA A 60 35.42 -14.00 25.29
N SER A 61 36.53 -14.62 25.68
CA SER A 61 36.61 -15.41 26.91
C SER A 61 37.92 -15.07 27.60
N ASP A 62 37.89 -14.02 28.42
CA ASP A 62 38.89 -13.77 29.45
C ASP A 62 38.20 -13.07 30.64
N PRO A 63 38.25 -13.59 31.88
CA PRO A 63 37.63 -12.97 33.03
C PRO A 63 38.59 -11.99 33.70
N GLY A 64 38.46 -10.71 33.38
CA GLY A 64 39.11 -9.61 34.10
C GLY A 64 38.43 -9.29 35.45
N PRO A 65 39.14 -8.70 36.42
CA PRO A 65 38.75 -8.69 37.83
C PRO A 65 37.59 -7.73 38.15
N GLN A 66 36.81 -8.09 39.17
CA GLN A 66 35.68 -7.31 39.70
C GLN A 66 36.05 -5.86 40.03
N PRO A 67 35.23 -4.85 39.64
CA PRO A 67 35.38 -3.51 40.15
C PRO A 67 34.66 -3.33 41.49
N THR A 68 35.35 -2.69 42.42
CA THR A 68 34.88 -2.19 43.71
C THR A 68 33.83 -1.08 43.55
N PRO A 69 32.98 -0.80 44.57
CA PRO A 69 31.88 0.13 44.44
C PRO A 69 32.35 1.58 44.57
N GLY A 70 32.28 2.34 43.46
CA GLY A 70 32.58 3.76 43.40
C GLY A 70 31.36 4.59 42.96
N HIS A 71 30.94 5.48 43.86
CA HIS A 71 30.03 6.63 43.71
C HIS A 71 28.84 6.58 42.73
N HIS A 72 27.65 6.53 43.32
CA HIS A 72 26.38 6.97 42.74
C HIS A 72 26.47 8.42 42.22
N GLY A 73 26.71 8.55 40.91
CA GLY A 73 26.24 9.71 40.16
C GLY A 73 24.72 9.58 40.01
N SER A 74 23.98 10.55 40.54
CA SER A 74 22.55 10.69 40.32
C SER A 74 22.25 10.67 38.82
N PRO A 75 21.22 9.96 38.32
CA PRO A 75 20.85 10.08 36.92
C PRO A 75 20.46 11.54 36.68
N GLN A 76 21.22 12.24 35.83
CA GLN A 76 20.85 13.56 35.34
C GLN A 76 19.39 13.49 34.87
N ALA A 77 18.54 14.32 35.49
CA ALA A 77 17.15 14.40 35.10
C ALA A 77 17.10 14.66 33.60
N ALA A 78 16.29 13.87 32.89
CA ALA A 78 15.94 14.12 31.50
C ALA A 78 15.58 15.60 31.33
N PRO A 79 16.07 16.29 30.29
CA PRO A 79 15.49 17.58 29.92
C PRO A 79 13.97 17.41 29.79
N THR A 80 13.18 18.33 30.33
CA THR A 80 11.70 18.28 30.29
C THR A 80 11.15 18.11 28.86
N GLN A 81 11.89 18.58 27.84
CA GLN A 81 11.52 18.39 26.43
C GLN A 81 11.53 16.92 25.93
N CYS A 82 12.16 16.00 26.66
CA CYS A 82 12.26 14.59 26.27
C CYS A 82 11.21 13.69 26.96
N ASP A 83 10.30 14.26 27.74
CA ASP A 83 9.18 13.53 28.35
C ASP A 83 8.02 13.35 27.34
N VAL A 84 8.32 12.68 26.23
CA VAL A 84 7.33 12.37 25.19
C VAL A 84 6.78 10.96 25.42
N PRO A 85 5.44 10.78 25.47
CA PRO A 85 4.81 9.48 25.63
C PRO A 85 5.32 8.47 24.58
N PRO A 86 5.59 7.21 24.97
CA PRO A 86 6.17 6.19 24.09
C PRO A 86 5.58 6.11 22.68
N ASN A 87 4.25 6.10 22.58
CA ASN A 87 3.52 5.94 21.32
C ASN A 87 3.50 7.21 20.46
N SER A 88 3.85 8.36 21.05
CA SER A 88 3.88 9.68 20.38
C SER A 88 5.29 10.11 19.97
N ARG A 89 6.28 9.22 20.08
CA ARG A 89 7.66 9.49 19.68
C ARG A 89 7.81 9.30 18.18
N PHE A 90 8.11 10.38 17.46
CA PHE A 90 8.44 10.34 16.04
C PHE A 90 9.95 10.17 15.84
N ASP A 91 10.31 9.20 15.01
CA ASP A 91 11.69 8.75 14.82
C ASP A 91 12.61 9.81 14.17
N CYS A 92 13.71 10.12 14.86
CA CYS A 92 14.75 11.07 14.45
C CYS A 92 16.00 10.38 13.83
N ALA A 93 15.98 9.07 13.69
CA ALA A 93 17.03 8.32 12.99
C ALA A 93 16.46 7.35 11.93
N PRO A 94 15.59 7.82 11.02
CA PRO A 94 15.02 6.95 9.99
C PRO A 94 16.04 6.52 8.92
N ASP A 95 17.17 7.22 8.84
CA ASP A 95 18.22 7.01 7.83
C ASP A 95 19.23 5.92 8.20
N LYS A 96 19.46 5.68 9.50
CA LYS A 96 20.49 4.75 9.97
C LYS A 96 20.34 4.39 11.44
N ALA A 97 20.99 3.30 11.84
CA ALA A 97 21.26 3.04 13.26
C ALA A 97 22.10 4.18 13.86
N ILE A 98 21.71 4.65 15.05
CA ILE A 98 22.30 5.85 15.68
C ILE A 98 22.72 5.55 17.12
N THR A 99 23.83 6.14 17.57
CA THR A 99 24.21 6.11 18.99
C THR A 99 23.49 7.22 19.77
N GLN A 100 23.55 7.15 21.11
CA GLN A 100 23.00 8.22 21.96
C GLN A 100 23.63 9.58 21.64
N GLU A 101 24.97 9.65 21.59
CA GLU A 101 25.71 10.89 21.31
C GLU A 101 25.33 11.48 19.95
N GLN A 102 25.20 10.65 18.91
CA GLN A 102 24.79 11.09 17.58
C GLN A 102 23.33 11.58 17.56
N CYS A 103 22.44 10.94 18.32
CA CYS A 103 21.05 11.36 18.46
C CYS A 103 20.95 12.74 19.14
N GLU A 104 21.66 12.92 20.25
CA GLU A 104 21.69 14.17 20.99
C GLU A 104 22.37 15.28 20.18
N ALA A 105 23.40 14.96 19.38
CA ALA A 105 24.03 15.88 18.44
C ALA A 105 23.09 16.34 17.31
N ARG A 106 22.06 15.56 16.96
CA ARG A 106 20.97 16.01 16.06
C ARG A 106 19.99 16.96 16.76
N GLY A 107 20.13 17.20 18.07
CA GLY A 107 19.13 17.92 18.87
C GLY A 107 17.91 17.06 19.22
N CYS A 108 18.05 15.73 19.15
CA CYS A 108 16.98 14.78 19.43
C CYS A 108 17.09 14.15 20.83
N CYS A 109 16.00 13.52 21.26
CA CYS A 109 15.92 12.84 22.55
C CYS A 109 16.22 11.35 22.40
N TYR A 110 17.08 10.82 23.28
CA TYR A 110 17.43 9.40 23.31
C TYR A 110 16.86 8.69 24.55
N ARG A 111 15.94 7.75 24.33
CA ARG A 111 15.36 6.88 25.37
C ARG A 111 15.15 5.47 24.80
N PRO A 112 15.99 4.49 25.18
CA PRO A 112 15.81 3.11 24.74
C PRO A 112 14.41 2.57 25.04
N ALA A 113 13.83 1.83 24.11
CA ALA A 113 12.57 1.12 24.34
C ALA A 113 12.79 -0.05 25.31
N ARG A 114 11.76 -0.40 26.09
CA ARG A 114 11.83 -1.54 27.04
C ARG A 114 11.87 -2.90 26.33
N GLN A 115 11.47 -2.95 25.07
CA GLN A 115 11.42 -4.16 24.25
C GLN A 115 12.16 -3.91 22.94
N TRP A 116 12.94 -4.90 22.52
CA TRP A 116 13.61 -4.87 21.21
C TRP A 116 12.60 -5.12 20.09
N PRO A 117 12.76 -4.47 18.92
CA PRO A 117 11.92 -4.73 17.76
C PRO A 117 11.98 -6.20 17.34
N GLN A 118 10.81 -6.76 17.03
CA GLN A 118 10.71 -8.09 16.41
C GLN A 118 10.80 -7.89 14.89
N ILE A 119 11.99 -8.06 14.31
CA ILE A 119 12.23 -7.97 12.86
C ILE A 119 11.23 -8.90 12.14
N PRO A 120 10.53 -8.45 11.09
CA PRO A 120 10.78 -7.25 10.27
C PRO A 120 10.10 -5.96 10.73
N ARG A 121 9.35 -5.98 11.84
CA ARG A 121 8.59 -4.82 12.30
C ARG A 121 9.51 -3.78 12.92
N MET A 122 9.24 -2.52 12.60
CA MET A 122 9.91 -1.43 13.30
C MET A 122 9.49 -1.45 14.77
N GLY A 123 10.39 -0.97 15.62
CA GLY A 123 10.09 -0.77 17.04
C GLY A 123 9.77 0.68 17.31
N GLN A 124 9.38 0.93 18.55
CA GLN A 124 9.37 2.28 19.10
C GLN A 124 10.76 2.92 18.94
N PRO A 125 10.87 4.16 18.41
CA PRO A 125 12.16 4.79 18.19
C PRO A 125 12.84 5.15 19.50
N TRP A 126 14.12 4.81 19.57
CA TRP A 126 14.97 5.17 20.70
C TRP A 126 15.43 6.62 20.59
N CYS A 127 15.72 7.08 19.37
CA CYS A 127 16.02 8.47 19.05
C CYS A 127 14.79 9.14 18.44
N PHE A 128 14.26 10.18 19.06
CA PHE A 128 13.01 10.82 18.64
C PHE A 128 13.06 12.34 18.75
N PHE A 129 12.21 13.02 17.99
CA PHE A 129 12.13 14.48 18.01
C PHE A 129 11.53 14.98 19.34
N PRO A 130 12.17 15.94 20.05
CA PRO A 130 11.48 16.72 21.07
C PRO A 130 10.42 17.64 20.42
N PRO A 131 9.41 18.11 21.17
CA PRO A 131 8.45 19.09 20.67
C PRO A 131 9.07 20.40 20.16
N SER A 132 10.25 20.75 20.67
CA SER A 132 11.02 21.93 20.27
C SER A 132 11.96 21.71 19.08
N TYR A 133 11.94 20.53 18.44
CA TYR A 133 12.82 20.26 17.30
C TYR A 133 12.53 21.24 16.15
N PRO A 134 13.56 21.83 15.50
CA PRO A 134 13.35 22.80 14.43
C PRO A 134 12.49 22.24 13.29
N SER A 135 11.37 22.92 13.02
CA SER A 135 10.50 22.70 11.87
C SER A 135 10.53 23.93 10.96
N TYR A 136 9.63 23.97 9.99
CA TYR A 136 9.35 25.20 9.25
C TYR A 136 8.48 26.14 10.10
N LYS A 137 8.55 27.44 9.81
CA LYS A 137 7.69 28.49 10.35
C LYS A 137 6.76 28.99 9.25
N LEU A 138 5.50 29.23 9.58
CA LEU A 138 4.53 29.87 8.70
C LEU A 138 4.73 31.39 8.67
N GLU A 139 4.83 31.96 7.48
CA GLU A 139 4.98 33.40 7.28
C GLU A 139 4.06 33.87 6.14
N ASN A 140 3.60 35.13 6.22
CA ASN A 140 2.81 35.77 5.16
C ASN A 140 1.56 34.98 4.73
N LEU A 141 0.80 34.43 5.68
CA LEU A 141 -0.47 33.76 5.38
C LEU A 141 -1.46 34.77 4.77
N THR A 142 -1.88 34.51 3.54
CA THR A 142 -2.82 35.35 2.79
C THR A 142 -3.98 34.54 2.26
N THR A 143 -5.15 35.16 2.19
CA THR A 143 -6.35 34.55 1.60
C THR A 143 -6.34 34.78 0.10
N THR A 144 -6.67 33.75 -0.68
CA THR A 144 -6.82 33.79 -2.14
C THR A 144 -8.28 33.55 -2.52
N GLU A 145 -8.61 33.66 -3.81
CA GLU A 145 -9.96 33.35 -4.32
C GLU A 145 -10.36 31.88 -4.10
N THR A 146 -9.37 30.98 -4.06
CA THR A 146 -9.54 29.53 -3.94
C THR A 146 -9.27 29.01 -2.52
N GLY A 147 -8.54 29.75 -1.69
CA GLY A 147 -8.27 29.38 -0.31
C GLY A 147 -7.19 30.22 0.36
N TYR A 148 -6.00 29.65 0.56
CA TYR A 148 -4.90 30.31 1.27
C TYR A 148 -3.56 30.06 0.57
N THR A 149 -2.63 31.00 0.72
CA THR A 149 -1.22 30.82 0.33
C THR A 149 -0.31 31.40 1.41
N ALA A 150 0.86 30.79 1.62
CA ALA A 150 1.82 31.23 2.62
C ALA A 150 3.25 30.83 2.24
N THR A 151 4.23 31.49 2.85
CA THR A 151 5.63 31.09 2.81
C THR A 151 5.96 30.24 4.03
N LEU A 152 6.74 29.17 3.86
CA LEU A 152 7.28 28.39 4.96
C LEU A 152 8.80 28.53 4.98
N THR A 153 9.38 28.88 6.13
CA THR A 153 10.84 29.07 6.26
C THR A 153 11.44 28.15 7.31
N ARG A 154 12.59 27.55 7.01
CA ARG A 154 13.39 26.74 7.95
C ARG A 154 14.74 27.40 8.15
N ASN A 155 15.08 27.69 9.41
CA ASN A 155 16.34 28.36 9.76
C ASN A 155 17.47 27.38 10.14
N THR A 156 17.11 26.19 10.62
CA THR A 156 18.07 25.15 11.00
C THR A 156 17.97 23.97 10.04
N PRO A 157 19.04 23.62 9.31
CA PRO A 157 19.06 22.44 8.45
C PRO A 157 18.81 21.16 9.25
N THR A 158 18.23 20.19 8.58
CA THR A 158 18.05 18.83 9.08
C THR A 158 19.35 18.01 8.88
N PHE A 159 19.31 16.74 9.28
CA PHE A 159 20.39 15.80 9.02
C PHE A 159 20.36 15.20 7.60
N PHE A 160 19.35 15.50 6.78
CA PHE A 160 19.33 15.15 5.37
C PHE A 160 20.02 16.26 4.53
N PRO A 161 20.75 15.90 3.47
CA PRO A 161 21.38 16.89 2.61
C PRO A 161 20.34 17.64 1.77
N LYS A 162 20.67 18.87 1.36
CA LYS A 162 19.88 19.70 0.43
C LYS A 162 18.45 19.99 0.92
N ASP A 163 18.31 20.45 2.16
CA ASP A 163 17.06 21.07 2.61
C ASP A 163 16.69 22.25 1.72
N ILE A 164 15.39 22.37 1.40
CA ILE A 164 14.82 23.51 0.69
C ILE A 164 14.23 24.46 1.73
N LEU A 165 15.05 25.41 2.18
CA LEU A 165 14.77 26.23 3.36
C LEU A 165 13.59 27.20 3.20
N THR A 166 13.11 27.45 1.99
CA THR A 166 11.96 28.30 1.71
C THR A 166 10.98 27.55 0.81
N LEU A 167 9.77 27.34 1.29
CA LEU A 167 8.70 26.64 0.59
C LEU A 167 7.50 27.55 0.42
N ARG A 168 6.62 27.17 -0.49
CA ARG A 168 5.30 27.76 -0.67
C ARG A 168 4.24 26.74 -0.27
N LEU A 169 3.33 27.16 0.59
CA LEU A 169 2.08 26.47 0.87
C LEU A 169 0.99 27.10 -0.01
N ASP A 170 0.28 26.28 -0.77
CA ASP A 170 -0.96 26.68 -1.45
C ASP A 170 -2.07 25.73 -1.02
N MET A 171 -3.21 26.27 -0.59
CA MET A 171 -4.35 25.52 -0.09
C MET A 171 -5.62 25.92 -0.84
N LEU A 172 -6.28 24.92 -1.43
CA LEU A 172 -7.50 25.06 -2.20
C LEU A 172 -8.66 24.42 -1.45
N LEU A 173 -9.69 25.23 -1.16
CA LEU A 173 -10.96 24.74 -0.62
C LEU A 173 -11.85 24.34 -1.80
N GLU A 174 -11.51 23.21 -2.43
CA GLU A 174 -12.02 22.86 -3.77
C GLU A 174 -13.53 22.66 -3.79
N THR A 175 -14.04 21.85 -2.87
CA THR A 175 -15.47 21.54 -2.75
C THR A 175 -15.87 21.51 -1.29
N GLU A 176 -17.16 21.31 -1.04
CA GLU A 176 -17.69 21.13 0.30
C GLU A 176 -17.00 19.96 1.06
N SER A 177 -16.62 18.90 0.34
CA SER A 177 -16.10 17.66 0.89
C SER A 177 -14.65 17.35 0.51
N ARG A 178 -13.98 18.23 -0.24
CA ARG A 178 -12.60 18.04 -0.69
C ARG A 178 -11.75 19.27 -0.40
N LEU A 179 -10.70 19.06 0.39
CA LEU A 179 -9.64 20.01 0.67
C LEU A 179 -8.38 19.55 -0.06
N HIS A 180 -7.64 20.48 -0.65
CA HIS A 180 -6.38 20.20 -1.31
C HIS A 180 -5.32 21.18 -0.82
N PHE A 181 -4.12 20.72 -0.54
CA PHE A 181 -2.99 21.61 -0.34
C PHE A 181 -1.70 21.05 -0.92
N THR A 182 -0.82 21.96 -1.34
CA THR A 182 0.51 21.63 -1.84
C THR A 182 1.57 22.37 -1.03
N ILE A 183 2.71 21.72 -0.83
CA ILE A 183 3.94 22.35 -0.35
C ILE A 183 4.99 22.17 -1.45
N LYS A 184 5.48 23.27 -1.99
CA LYS A 184 6.36 23.29 -3.17
C LYS A 184 7.61 24.13 -2.91
N ASP A 185 8.65 23.85 -3.70
CA ASP A 185 9.78 24.78 -3.88
C ASP A 185 9.31 25.91 -4.83
N PRO A 186 9.24 27.18 -4.36
CA PRO A 186 8.82 28.29 -5.22
C PRO A 186 9.90 28.71 -6.22
N ALA A 187 11.17 28.36 -5.99
CA ALA A 187 12.30 28.75 -6.83
C ALA A 187 12.57 27.74 -7.94
N ASN A 188 12.30 26.45 -7.71
CA ASN A 188 12.58 25.38 -8.66
C ASN A 188 11.36 24.50 -8.91
N ARG A 189 11.05 24.25 -10.19
CA ARG A 189 10.06 23.25 -10.56
C ARG A 189 10.56 21.86 -10.19
N ARG A 190 9.84 21.18 -9.30
CA ARG A 190 10.09 19.79 -8.91
C ARG A 190 9.20 18.84 -9.72
N TYR A 191 9.52 17.55 -9.66
CA TYR A 191 8.66 16.53 -10.24
C TYR A 191 7.28 16.54 -9.58
N GLU A 192 6.23 16.58 -10.40
CA GLU A 192 4.83 16.44 -10.01
C GLU A 192 4.24 15.30 -10.85
N VAL A 193 3.37 14.48 -10.25
CA VAL A 193 2.74 13.37 -10.96
C VAL A 193 1.87 13.93 -12.08
N PRO A 194 2.03 13.49 -13.34
CA PRO A 194 1.21 13.98 -14.45
C PRO A 194 -0.20 13.36 -14.37
N LEU A 195 -1.07 13.98 -13.58
CA LEU A 195 -2.47 13.61 -13.43
C LEU A 195 -3.35 14.81 -13.78
N GLU A 196 -4.37 14.60 -14.61
CA GLU A 196 -5.41 15.61 -14.81
C GLU A 196 -6.27 15.69 -13.55
N THR A 197 -6.10 16.77 -12.78
CA THR A 197 -6.86 16.99 -11.54
C THR A 197 -8.02 17.97 -11.77
N PRO A 198 -9.10 17.89 -10.95
CA PRO A 198 -10.22 18.83 -11.04
C PRO A 198 -9.76 20.30 -10.98
N HIS A 199 -10.28 21.12 -11.88
CA HIS A 199 -9.93 22.54 -11.93
C HIS A 199 -10.76 23.34 -10.94
N VAL A 200 -10.10 24.19 -10.14
CA VAL A 200 -10.72 24.98 -9.07
C VAL A 200 -10.62 26.47 -9.42
N HIS A 201 -11.75 27.12 -9.68
CA HIS A 201 -11.80 28.54 -10.03
C HIS A 201 -12.15 29.45 -8.84
N SER A 202 -12.87 28.93 -7.85
CA SER A 202 -13.28 29.66 -6.66
C SER A 202 -13.39 28.70 -5.47
N ARG A 203 -13.16 29.22 -4.26
CA ARG A 203 -13.37 28.43 -3.03
C ARG A 203 -14.82 27.97 -2.90
N ALA A 204 -15.03 26.84 -2.24
CA ALA A 204 -16.34 26.36 -1.85
C ALA A 204 -17.04 27.37 -0.91
N SER A 205 -18.34 27.61 -1.15
CA SER A 205 -19.17 28.54 -0.35
C SER A 205 -19.42 28.04 1.06
N SER A 206 -19.55 26.72 1.22
CA SER A 206 -19.60 26.00 2.49
C SER A 206 -18.73 24.75 2.42
N THR A 207 -18.20 24.34 3.57
CA THR A 207 -17.32 23.17 3.68
C THR A 207 -17.70 22.36 4.91
N LEU A 208 -17.60 21.02 4.81
CA LEU A 208 -17.74 20.09 5.94
C LEU A 208 -16.55 20.18 6.91
N TYR A 209 -15.49 20.86 6.50
CA TYR A 209 -14.23 20.98 7.23
C TYR A 209 -13.89 22.42 7.57
N SER A 210 -13.20 22.63 8.68
CA SER A 210 -12.45 23.85 8.98
C SER A 210 -10.95 23.57 8.94
N VAL A 211 -10.17 24.60 8.62
CA VAL A 211 -8.71 24.52 8.60
C VAL A 211 -8.13 25.59 9.51
N GLU A 212 -7.20 25.19 10.36
CA GLU A 212 -6.40 26.03 11.23
C GLU A 212 -4.92 25.80 10.93
N PHE A 213 -4.09 26.82 11.16
CA PHE A 213 -2.65 26.74 10.96
C PHE A 213 -1.93 27.01 12.27
N GLN A 214 -0.95 26.18 12.61
CA GLN A 214 0.03 26.49 13.64
C GLN A 214 1.22 27.20 13.00
N GLU A 215 1.68 28.29 13.62
CA GLU A 215 2.74 29.13 13.06
C GLU A 215 4.13 28.49 13.21
N GLU A 216 4.50 28.12 14.43
CA GLU A 216 5.82 27.57 14.76
C GLU A 216 5.72 26.55 15.91
N PRO A 217 6.13 25.28 15.72
CA PRO A 217 6.40 24.66 14.42
C PRO A 217 5.16 24.69 13.50
N PHE A 218 5.38 24.89 12.19
CA PHE A 218 4.31 24.90 11.21
C PHE A 218 3.50 23.60 11.23
N GLY A 219 2.19 23.72 11.14
CA GLY A 219 1.34 22.60 10.75
C GLY A 219 -0.07 23.00 10.34
N VAL A 220 -0.72 22.08 9.65
CA VAL A 220 -2.11 22.19 9.20
C VAL A 220 -2.98 21.32 10.12
N VAL A 221 -4.08 21.90 10.60
CA VAL A 221 -5.09 21.20 11.40
C VAL A 221 -6.41 21.26 10.67
N VAL A 222 -6.95 20.09 10.30
CA VAL A 222 -8.25 19.95 9.64
C VAL A 222 -9.23 19.32 10.62
N ARG A 223 -10.37 19.98 10.82
CA ARG A 223 -11.44 19.49 11.69
C ARG A 223 -12.71 19.26 10.90
N ARG A 224 -13.46 18.23 11.27
CA ARG A 224 -14.85 18.06 10.85
C ARG A 224 -15.70 19.10 11.58
N LYS A 225 -16.45 19.94 10.86
CA LYS A 225 -17.27 21.00 11.47
C LYS A 225 -18.43 20.47 12.30
N LEU A 226 -18.97 19.30 11.93
CA LEU A 226 -20.17 18.75 12.56
C LEU A 226 -19.95 18.42 14.05
N ASP A 227 -18.82 17.81 14.38
CA ASP A 227 -18.51 17.31 15.72
C ASP A 227 -17.20 17.87 16.32
N GLY A 228 -16.47 18.70 15.56
CA GLY A 228 -15.21 19.30 15.99
C GLY A 228 -14.01 18.35 15.99
N ARG A 229 -14.17 17.10 15.49
CA ARG A 229 -13.12 16.08 15.50
C ARG A 229 -11.95 16.49 14.62
N VAL A 230 -10.74 16.31 15.14
CA VAL A 230 -9.48 16.52 14.39
C VAL A 230 -9.27 15.32 13.46
N LEU A 231 -9.25 15.58 12.16
CA LEU A 231 -9.05 14.55 11.13
C LEU A 231 -7.58 14.45 10.72
N LEU A 232 -6.94 15.62 10.59
CA LEU A 232 -5.53 15.76 10.24
C LEU A 232 -4.94 16.83 11.14
N ASN A 233 -3.78 16.54 11.73
CA ASN A 233 -3.01 17.50 12.50
C ASN A 233 -1.53 17.22 12.29
N THR A 234 -0.88 18.06 11.47
CA THR A 234 0.53 17.86 11.12
C THR A 234 1.52 18.44 12.11
N THR A 235 1.07 19.07 13.19
CA THR A 235 1.94 19.70 14.19
C THR A 235 2.61 18.67 15.10
N VAL A 236 2.19 17.40 15.00
CA VAL A 236 2.67 16.28 15.81
C VAL A 236 4.14 15.92 15.56
N ALA A 237 4.72 16.31 14.42
CA ALA A 237 6.12 16.09 14.10
C ALA A 237 6.66 17.19 13.15
N PRO A 238 7.99 17.37 13.05
CA PRO A 238 8.57 18.38 12.16
C PRO A 238 8.33 18.05 10.68
N LEU A 239 8.10 19.09 9.88
CA LEU A 239 8.12 19.01 8.43
C LEU A 239 9.58 18.89 7.94
N PHE A 240 9.84 17.87 7.13
CA PHE A 240 11.09 17.73 6.37
C PHE A 240 10.79 17.94 4.90
N PHE A 241 11.60 18.77 4.25
CA PHE A 241 11.52 19.02 2.82
C PHE A 241 12.94 19.24 2.28
N ALA A 242 13.60 18.13 1.99
CA ALA A 242 14.87 18.08 1.31
C ALA A 242 14.69 17.53 -0.11
N ASP A 243 15.69 17.74 -0.95
CA ASP A 243 15.66 17.35 -2.38
C ASP A 243 15.25 15.88 -2.59
N GLN A 244 15.70 14.98 -1.72
CA GLN A 244 15.39 13.54 -1.79
C GLN A 244 14.81 12.97 -0.48
N PHE A 245 14.23 13.82 0.37
CA PHE A 245 13.53 13.38 1.57
C PHE A 245 12.43 14.36 1.96
N LEU A 246 11.18 13.93 1.81
CA LEU A 246 10.00 14.65 2.25
C LEU A 246 9.36 13.88 3.41
N GLN A 247 9.08 14.56 4.53
CA GLN A 247 8.32 13.96 5.63
C GLN A 247 7.17 14.86 6.06
N LEU A 248 5.97 14.29 6.09
CA LEU A 248 4.77 14.91 6.65
C LEU A 248 4.07 13.90 7.55
N SER A 249 3.91 14.23 8.83
CA SER A 249 3.23 13.39 9.80
C SER A 249 1.85 13.95 10.16
N THR A 250 0.95 13.11 10.65
CA THR A 250 -0.35 13.53 11.19
C THR A 250 -0.83 12.59 12.29
N SER A 251 -1.56 13.12 13.28
CA SER A 251 -2.41 12.28 14.14
C SER A 251 -3.54 11.64 13.32
N LEU A 252 -4.00 10.46 13.73
CA LEU A 252 -5.20 9.82 13.18
C LEU A 252 -6.33 9.85 14.24
N PRO A 253 -7.61 10.04 13.85
CA PRO A 253 -8.72 10.08 14.79
C PRO A 253 -9.09 8.71 15.38
N SER A 254 -8.59 7.60 14.81
CA SER A 254 -8.78 6.26 15.34
C SER A 254 -7.67 5.30 14.88
N GLN A 255 -7.70 4.06 15.39
CA GLN A 255 -6.79 2.98 15.00
C GLN A 255 -7.25 2.25 13.71
N HIS A 256 -8.44 2.59 13.18
CA HIS A 256 -9.08 1.86 12.08
C HIS A 256 -8.76 2.54 10.74
N ILE A 257 -7.60 2.20 10.20
CA ILE A 257 -7.08 2.71 8.93
C ILE A 257 -6.98 1.58 7.89
N THR A 258 -7.34 1.87 6.64
CA THR A 258 -7.23 0.96 5.49
C THR A 258 -6.68 1.68 4.27
N GLY A 259 -6.17 0.93 3.29
CA GLY A 259 -5.58 1.46 2.04
C GLY A 259 -4.09 1.16 1.93
N LEU A 260 -3.33 2.12 1.39
CA LEU A 260 -1.88 2.08 1.22
C LEU A 260 -1.38 0.86 0.43
N ALA A 261 -2.12 0.44 -0.60
CA ALA A 261 -1.78 -0.72 -1.41
C ALA A 261 -0.45 -0.52 -2.21
N GLU A 262 0.24 -1.57 -2.64
CA GLU A 262 -0.11 -2.99 -2.53
C GLU A 262 0.80 -3.73 -1.54
N HIS A 263 0.18 -4.40 -0.56
CA HIS A 263 0.83 -5.27 0.41
C HIS A 263 -0.11 -6.43 0.76
N LEU A 264 0.46 -7.54 1.27
CA LEU A 264 -0.32 -8.68 1.74
C LEU A 264 -0.55 -8.57 3.25
N GLY A 265 -1.79 -8.32 3.65
CA GLY A 265 -2.16 -8.18 5.06
C GLY A 265 -3.66 -8.09 5.29
N SER A 266 -4.03 -7.77 6.53
CA SER A 266 -5.40 -7.43 6.90
C SER A 266 -5.85 -6.15 6.19
N LEU A 267 -7.15 -6.05 5.86
CA LEU A 267 -7.74 -4.82 5.32
C LEU A 267 -7.54 -3.65 6.29
N MET A 268 -7.73 -3.88 7.58
CA MET A 268 -7.38 -2.92 8.63
C MET A 268 -5.89 -3.05 8.94
N LEU A 269 -5.15 -1.98 8.68
CA LEU A 269 -3.71 -1.94 8.84
C LEU A 269 -3.35 -1.89 10.33
N SER A 270 -2.23 -2.51 10.69
CA SER A 270 -1.70 -2.36 12.04
C SER A 270 -1.07 -0.99 12.20
N THR A 271 -1.43 -0.29 13.27
CA THR A 271 -0.76 0.95 13.70
C THR A 271 0.41 0.67 14.65
N ASN A 272 0.74 -0.59 14.91
CA ASN A 272 1.80 -0.94 15.84
C ASN A 272 3.17 -0.89 15.14
N TRP A 273 3.72 0.32 15.02
CA TRP A 273 5.05 0.58 14.43
C TRP A 273 5.24 -0.12 13.08
N THR A 274 4.25 0.04 12.22
CA THR A 274 4.18 -0.63 10.92
C THR A 274 4.75 0.27 9.85
N LYS A 275 5.65 -0.29 9.03
CA LYS A 275 6.20 0.38 7.85
C LYS A 275 5.59 -0.23 6.61
N ILE A 276 4.99 0.60 5.76
CA ILE A 276 4.42 0.18 4.49
C ILE A 276 5.24 0.87 3.39
N THR A 277 5.94 0.08 2.58
CA THR A 277 6.80 0.60 1.52
C THR A 277 6.04 0.58 0.20
N LEU A 278 5.96 1.73 -0.47
CA LEU A 278 5.34 1.89 -1.78
C LEU A 278 6.45 2.06 -2.82
N TRP A 279 6.74 0.95 -3.50
CA TRP A 279 7.64 0.88 -4.63
C TRP A 279 7.31 -0.35 -5.46
N ASN A 280 6.86 -0.17 -6.70
CA ASN A 280 6.37 -1.29 -7.52
C ASN A 280 7.49 -2.32 -7.74
N ARG A 281 7.21 -3.58 -7.39
CA ARG A 281 8.18 -4.67 -7.42
C ARG A 281 7.53 -5.98 -7.85
N ASP A 282 8.15 -6.62 -8.83
CA ASP A 282 7.84 -8.00 -9.20
C ASP A 282 8.39 -8.94 -8.11
N ILE A 283 7.48 -9.43 -7.28
CA ILE A 283 7.71 -10.43 -6.24
C ILE A 283 6.39 -11.14 -5.93
N ALA A 284 6.44 -12.46 -5.73
CA ALA A 284 5.25 -13.20 -5.29
C ALA A 284 4.71 -12.61 -3.97
N PRO A 285 3.38 -12.45 -3.80
CA PRO A 285 2.81 -11.82 -2.61
C PRO A 285 3.25 -12.52 -1.33
N SER A 286 3.94 -11.76 -0.48
CA SER A 286 4.31 -12.16 0.87
C SER A 286 4.08 -10.98 1.83
N PRO A 287 3.92 -11.23 3.14
CA PRO A 287 3.80 -10.15 4.11
C PRO A 287 5.08 -9.30 4.17
N ASP A 288 4.93 -8.04 4.59
CA ASP A 288 6.03 -7.12 4.89
C ASP A 288 6.98 -6.80 3.71
N VAL A 289 6.53 -6.97 2.46
CA VAL A 289 7.23 -6.54 1.24
C VAL A 289 6.35 -5.62 0.39
N ASN A 290 7.00 -4.73 -0.37
CA ASN A 290 6.35 -3.94 -1.41
C ASN A 290 6.05 -4.82 -2.63
N LEU A 291 4.81 -4.73 -3.16
CA LEU A 291 4.31 -5.58 -4.25
C LEU A 291 4.18 -4.79 -5.57
N TYR A 292 3.27 -5.19 -6.46
CA TYR A 292 3.22 -4.73 -7.85
C TYR A 292 2.70 -3.30 -7.99
N GLY A 293 1.78 -2.88 -7.12
CA GLY A 293 1.15 -1.56 -7.12
C GLY A 293 1.57 -0.64 -5.96
N SER A 294 1.37 0.67 -6.17
CA SER A 294 1.56 1.71 -5.15
C SER A 294 0.39 2.70 -5.20
N HIS A 295 -0.37 2.77 -4.12
CA HIS A 295 -1.57 3.59 -3.96
C HIS A 295 -1.47 4.36 -2.64
N PRO A 296 -0.91 5.59 -2.65
CA PRO A 296 -0.71 6.43 -1.47
C PRO A 296 -2.02 7.11 -1.01
N PHE A 297 -3.08 6.31 -0.86
CA PHE A 297 -4.39 6.69 -0.35
C PHE A 297 -4.71 5.86 0.89
N TYR A 298 -5.23 6.51 1.93
CA TYR A 298 -5.82 5.82 3.07
C TYR A 298 -7.22 6.34 3.38
N LEU A 299 -8.02 5.49 4.00
CA LEU A 299 -9.31 5.82 4.61
C LEU A 299 -9.25 5.48 6.09
N VAL A 300 -9.70 6.40 6.95
CA VAL A 300 -9.77 6.20 8.40
C VAL A 300 -11.21 6.30 8.85
N LEU A 301 -11.66 5.30 9.62
CA LEU A 301 -12.95 5.36 10.30
C LEU A 301 -12.86 6.23 11.55
N GLU A 302 -13.92 6.97 11.83
CA GLU A 302 -14.09 7.81 13.01
C GLU A 302 -15.13 7.18 13.94
N ASP A 303 -15.07 7.52 15.24
CA ASP A 303 -16.11 7.05 16.16
C ASP A 303 -17.48 7.56 15.69
N GLY A 304 -18.48 6.69 15.72
CA GLY A 304 -19.82 7.00 15.19
C GLY A 304 -20.01 6.64 13.71
N GLY A 305 -18.99 6.09 13.03
CA GLY A 305 -19.12 5.52 11.68
C GLY A 305 -18.91 6.50 10.54
N SER A 306 -18.60 7.76 10.84
CA SER A 306 -18.04 8.70 9.85
C SER A 306 -16.65 8.25 9.41
N ALA A 307 -16.16 8.79 8.32
CA ALA A 307 -14.83 8.54 7.81
C ALA A 307 -14.31 9.75 7.03
N HIS A 308 -12.98 9.79 6.88
CA HIS A 308 -12.33 10.63 5.91
C HIS A 308 -11.23 9.84 5.21
N GLY A 309 -10.78 10.34 4.07
CA GLY A 309 -9.66 9.79 3.32
C GLY A 309 -8.61 10.83 3.06
N VAL A 310 -7.37 10.39 2.86
CA VAL A 310 -6.25 11.24 2.46
C VAL A 310 -5.50 10.58 1.32
N PHE A 311 -5.19 11.36 0.31
CA PHE A 311 -4.39 10.95 -0.85
C PHE A 311 -3.18 11.87 -0.97
N LEU A 312 -1.98 11.27 -1.00
CA LEU A 312 -0.74 11.96 -1.33
C LEU A 312 -0.43 11.71 -2.82
N LEU A 313 -0.59 12.72 -3.68
CA LEU A 313 -0.27 12.64 -5.11
C LEU A 313 1.25 12.72 -5.32
N ASN A 314 1.94 11.61 -5.05
CA ASN A 314 3.38 11.46 -5.19
C ASN A 314 3.69 10.01 -5.62
N SER A 315 4.57 9.83 -6.61
CA SER A 315 4.90 8.52 -7.18
C SER A 315 6.35 8.09 -6.93
N ASN A 316 7.11 8.87 -6.17
CA ASN A 316 8.45 8.48 -5.76
C ASN A 316 8.37 7.30 -4.78
N ALA A 317 9.46 6.54 -4.64
CA ALA A 317 9.56 5.52 -3.61
C ALA A 317 9.31 6.17 -2.24
N MET A 318 8.43 5.56 -1.45
CA MET A 318 8.07 6.11 -0.14
C MET A 318 7.84 5.02 0.90
N ASP A 319 8.14 5.36 2.14
CA ASP A 319 7.66 4.63 3.30
C ASP A 319 6.49 5.40 3.94
N VAL A 320 5.47 4.67 4.36
CA VAL A 320 4.38 5.16 5.21
C VAL A 320 4.49 4.47 6.55
N VAL A 321 4.72 5.26 7.60
CA VAL A 321 4.94 4.74 8.95
C VAL A 321 3.71 4.98 9.81
N LEU A 322 3.11 3.90 10.31
CA LEU A 322 2.00 3.93 11.25
C LEU A 322 2.51 3.64 12.67
N GLN A 323 2.09 4.46 13.64
CA GLN A 323 2.44 4.29 15.05
C GLN A 323 1.21 4.33 15.95
N PRO A 324 1.28 3.82 17.21
CA PRO A 324 0.08 3.53 18.02
C PRO A 324 -0.61 4.74 18.64
N SER A 325 -0.07 5.97 18.53
CA SER A 325 -0.63 7.16 19.17
C SER A 325 -2.09 7.49 18.84
N PRO A 326 -2.76 7.03 17.76
CA PRO A 326 -2.29 6.64 16.43
C PRO A 326 -1.82 7.83 15.58
N ALA A 327 -0.79 7.62 14.77
CA ALA A 327 -0.30 8.63 13.83
C ALA A 327 0.29 7.97 12.59
N LEU A 328 0.40 8.76 11.53
CA LEU A 328 0.97 8.38 10.25
C LEU A 328 2.10 9.34 9.90
N SER A 329 3.17 8.84 9.29
CA SER A 329 4.21 9.66 8.66
C SER A 329 4.44 9.21 7.22
N TRP A 330 4.24 10.11 6.27
CA TRP A 330 4.69 9.95 4.89
C TRP A 330 6.18 10.24 4.84
N ARG A 331 6.97 9.38 4.18
CA ARG A 331 8.42 9.55 3.95
C ARG A 331 8.74 9.28 2.49
N SER A 332 8.68 10.30 1.64
CA SER A 332 8.92 10.17 0.20
C SER A 332 10.34 10.58 -0.18
N THR A 333 10.91 9.90 -1.19
CA THR A 333 12.27 10.13 -1.71
C THR A 333 12.37 11.25 -2.74
N GLY A 334 11.29 11.97 -3.03
CA GLY A 334 11.31 13.08 -3.99
C GLY A 334 9.95 13.67 -4.28
N GLY A 335 9.87 14.48 -5.33
CA GLY A 335 8.64 15.14 -5.76
C GLY A 335 8.26 16.32 -4.85
N ILE A 336 6.95 16.51 -4.65
CA ILE A 336 6.36 17.51 -3.74
C ILE A 336 5.40 16.84 -2.76
N LEU A 337 4.91 17.60 -1.77
CA LEU A 337 3.77 17.20 -0.95
C LEU A 337 2.51 17.79 -1.58
N ASP A 338 1.72 16.95 -2.24
CA ASP A 338 0.44 17.30 -2.87
C ASP A 338 -0.65 16.43 -2.24
N VAL A 339 -1.47 17.02 -1.38
CA VAL A 339 -2.30 16.29 -0.42
C VAL A 339 -3.78 16.65 -0.59
N TYR A 340 -4.61 15.65 -0.82
CA TYR A 340 -6.06 15.76 -0.81
C TYR A 340 -6.63 15.15 0.46
N ILE A 341 -7.68 15.77 1.00
CA ILE A 341 -8.47 15.28 2.13
C ILE A 341 -9.94 15.22 1.71
N PHE A 342 -10.54 14.03 1.86
CA PHE A 342 -11.92 13.71 1.47
C PHE A 342 -12.76 13.48 2.72
N LEU A 343 -13.84 14.24 2.90
CA LEU A 343 -14.52 14.35 4.19
C LEU A 343 -15.65 13.33 4.42
N GLY A 344 -16.04 12.54 3.42
CA GLY A 344 -17.15 11.60 3.54
C GLY A 344 -18.51 12.32 3.68
N PRO A 345 -19.33 12.03 4.71
CA PRO A 345 -18.96 11.35 5.95
C PRO A 345 -19.02 9.82 5.87
N GLU A 346 -19.79 9.22 4.97
CA GLU A 346 -19.83 7.76 4.85
C GLU A 346 -18.54 7.24 4.19
N PRO A 347 -18.01 6.07 4.59
CA PRO A 347 -16.85 5.47 3.94
C PRO A 347 -17.00 5.32 2.42
N LYS A 348 -18.22 5.03 1.94
CA LYS A 348 -18.51 4.96 0.50
C LYS A 348 -18.36 6.32 -0.20
N SER A 349 -18.82 7.40 0.46
CA SER A 349 -18.69 8.77 -0.02
C SER A 349 -17.22 9.20 -0.07
N VAL A 350 -16.40 8.80 0.90
CA VAL A 350 -14.94 9.02 0.88
C VAL A 350 -14.31 8.38 -0.37
N VAL A 351 -14.64 7.12 -0.67
CA VAL A 351 -14.13 6.42 -1.86
C VAL A 351 -14.60 7.12 -3.14
N GLN A 352 -15.87 7.53 -3.22
CA GLN A 352 -16.38 8.28 -4.37
C GLN A 352 -15.60 9.59 -4.57
N GLN A 353 -15.41 10.38 -3.51
CA GLN A 353 -14.69 11.66 -3.54
C GLN A 353 -13.22 11.50 -3.97
N TYR A 354 -12.59 10.39 -3.58
CA TYR A 354 -11.26 10.02 -4.07
C TYR A 354 -11.27 9.74 -5.57
N LEU A 355 -12.22 8.95 -6.05
CA LEU A 355 -12.36 8.60 -7.47
C LEU A 355 -12.75 9.80 -8.35
N GLU A 356 -13.38 10.83 -7.80
CA GLU A 356 -13.60 12.11 -8.48
C GLU A 356 -12.28 12.84 -8.83
N VAL A 357 -11.19 12.54 -8.12
CA VAL A 357 -9.86 13.09 -8.41
C VAL A 357 -9.07 12.16 -9.32
N VAL A 358 -9.01 10.86 -9.00
CA VAL A 358 -8.14 9.92 -9.73
C VAL A 358 -8.79 9.27 -10.95
N GLY A 359 -10.07 9.53 -11.18
CA GLY A 359 -10.88 8.94 -12.25
C GLY A 359 -11.72 7.76 -11.77
N TYR A 360 -12.95 7.69 -12.26
CA TYR A 360 -13.84 6.56 -12.00
C TYR A 360 -13.35 5.28 -12.70
N PRO A 361 -13.64 4.09 -12.13
CA PRO A 361 -13.34 2.83 -12.77
C PRO A 361 -13.96 2.76 -14.17
N PHE A 362 -13.21 2.23 -15.13
CA PHE A 362 -13.74 1.97 -16.47
C PHE A 362 -14.90 0.97 -16.39
N MET A 363 -15.87 1.09 -17.30
CA MET A 363 -16.95 0.10 -17.39
C MET A 363 -16.42 -1.15 -18.10
N PRO A 364 -16.31 -2.31 -17.42
CA PRO A 364 -15.85 -3.53 -18.08
C PRO A 364 -16.89 -4.01 -19.10
N PRO A 365 -16.47 -4.65 -20.21
CA PRO A 365 -17.40 -5.31 -21.11
C PRO A 365 -18.08 -6.48 -20.37
N TYR A 366 -19.34 -6.75 -20.69
CA TYR A 366 -20.14 -7.75 -19.97
C TYR A 366 -19.48 -9.14 -19.91
N TRP A 367 -18.85 -9.58 -21.00
CA TRP A 367 -18.14 -10.87 -21.05
C TRP A 367 -16.94 -10.96 -20.10
N GLY A 368 -16.36 -9.81 -19.69
CA GLY A 368 -15.26 -9.76 -18.73
C GLY A 368 -15.67 -10.08 -17.29
N LEU A 369 -16.98 -10.19 -17.03
CA LEU A 369 -17.55 -10.65 -15.77
C LEU A 369 -17.79 -12.18 -15.75
N GLY A 370 -17.63 -12.84 -16.89
CA GLY A 370 -17.78 -14.29 -17.02
C GLY A 370 -16.61 -15.06 -16.40
N PHE A 371 -16.62 -16.38 -16.53
CA PHE A 371 -15.50 -17.20 -16.05
C PHE A 371 -14.32 -17.16 -17.05
N HIS A 372 -13.11 -16.99 -16.53
CA HIS A 372 -11.85 -16.92 -17.28
C HIS A 372 -10.97 -18.11 -16.88
N LEU A 373 -10.38 -18.81 -17.85
CA LEU A 373 -9.47 -19.92 -17.58
C LEU A 373 -8.12 -19.73 -18.26
N CYS A 374 -7.06 -19.84 -17.45
CA CYS A 374 -5.68 -19.63 -17.86
C CYS A 374 -4.75 -20.62 -17.16
N ARG A 375 -3.60 -20.90 -17.79
CA ARG A 375 -2.39 -21.38 -17.11
C ARG A 375 -1.18 -21.02 -17.96
N TRP A 376 -0.03 -20.93 -17.33
CA TRP A 376 1.24 -21.19 -18.01
C TRP A 376 1.38 -22.71 -18.25
N GLY A 377 1.51 -23.10 -19.52
CA GLY A 377 1.75 -24.47 -19.95
C GLY A 377 0.73 -25.04 -20.94
N TYR A 378 -0.21 -24.24 -21.46
CA TYR A 378 -1.02 -24.66 -22.61
C TYR A 378 -0.17 -24.54 -23.89
N SER A 379 0.63 -25.58 -24.17
CA SER A 379 1.73 -25.51 -25.15
C SER A 379 1.32 -25.67 -26.62
N SER A 380 0.03 -25.83 -26.92
CA SER A 380 -0.48 -25.88 -28.31
C SER A 380 -1.97 -25.55 -28.38
N THR A 381 -2.43 -25.14 -29.57
CA THR A 381 -3.86 -24.92 -29.83
C THR A 381 -4.72 -26.16 -29.57
N THR A 382 -4.18 -27.36 -29.83
CA THR A 382 -4.86 -28.64 -29.53
C THR A 382 -5.16 -28.77 -28.04
N ILE A 383 -4.17 -28.51 -27.18
CA ILE A 383 -4.35 -28.57 -25.72
C ILE A 383 -5.34 -27.48 -25.28
N THR A 384 -5.21 -26.26 -25.80
CA THR A 384 -6.12 -25.15 -25.48
C THR A 384 -7.58 -25.48 -25.88
N ARG A 385 -7.81 -26.09 -27.04
CA ARG A 385 -9.15 -26.55 -27.45
C ARG A 385 -9.70 -27.64 -26.54
N GLN A 386 -8.88 -28.61 -26.15
CA GLN A 386 -9.30 -29.68 -25.23
C GLN A 386 -9.77 -29.13 -23.88
N VAL A 387 -9.17 -28.04 -23.40
CA VAL A 387 -9.61 -27.38 -22.17
C VAL A 387 -11.05 -26.85 -22.31
N VAL A 388 -11.32 -26.12 -23.40
CA VAL A 388 -12.67 -25.60 -23.70
C VAL A 388 -13.68 -26.72 -23.91
N GLU A 389 -13.29 -27.78 -24.61
CA GLU A 389 -14.12 -28.97 -24.83
C GLU A 389 -14.47 -29.65 -23.50
N ASN A 390 -13.49 -29.86 -22.62
CA ASN A 390 -13.68 -30.50 -21.33
C ASN A 390 -14.58 -29.66 -20.40
N MET A 391 -14.38 -28.34 -20.35
CA MET A 391 -15.25 -27.42 -19.61
C MET A 391 -16.69 -27.48 -20.12
N THR A 392 -16.86 -27.47 -21.44
CA THR A 392 -18.18 -27.57 -22.10
C THR A 392 -18.85 -28.91 -21.80
N ARG A 393 -18.12 -30.03 -21.95
CA ARG A 393 -18.60 -31.39 -21.69
C ARG A 393 -19.06 -31.56 -20.23
N ALA A 394 -18.32 -30.97 -19.30
CA ALA A 394 -18.63 -30.97 -17.87
C ALA A 394 -19.67 -29.90 -17.46
N ARG A 395 -20.16 -29.09 -18.41
CA ARG A 395 -21.13 -28.00 -18.19
C ARG A 395 -20.64 -26.90 -17.24
N PHE A 396 -19.34 -26.63 -17.23
CA PHE A 396 -18.78 -25.45 -16.57
C PHE A 396 -18.84 -24.24 -17.51
N PRO A 397 -19.45 -23.11 -17.10
CA PRO A 397 -19.40 -21.87 -17.87
C PRO A 397 -17.97 -21.41 -18.11
N LEU A 398 -17.67 -20.95 -19.33
CA LEU A 398 -16.39 -20.39 -19.72
C LEU A 398 -16.61 -19.37 -20.83
N ASP A 399 -16.43 -18.09 -20.51
CA ASP A 399 -16.58 -16.98 -21.45
C ASP A 399 -15.25 -16.66 -22.15
N THR A 400 -14.14 -16.74 -21.42
CA THR A 400 -12.83 -16.29 -21.92
C THR A 400 -11.74 -17.33 -21.70
N GLN A 401 -11.15 -17.80 -22.81
CA GLN A 401 -9.94 -18.63 -22.79
C GLN A 401 -8.68 -17.76 -22.86
N TRP A 402 -7.67 -18.07 -22.05
CA TRP A 402 -6.40 -17.37 -22.04
C TRP A 402 -5.26 -18.25 -22.51
N ASN A 403 -4.20 -17.64 -23.04
CA ASN A 403 -2.91 -18.30 -23.26
C ASN A 403 -1.82 -17.42 -22.66
N ASP A 404 -0.93 -18.04 -21.89
CA ASP A 404 0.27 -17.38 -21.37
C ASP A 404 1.39 -17.37 -22.44
N LEU A 405 2.64 -17.16 -22.06
CA LEU A 405 3.81 -17.04 -22.97
C LEU A 405 3.97 -18.18 -23.99
N ASP A 406 3.29 -19.32 -23.80
CA ASP A 406 3.30 -20.49 -24.66
C ASP A 406 2.91 -20.18 -26.12
N TYR A 407 2.01 -19.21 -26.36
CA TYR A 407 1.59 -18.90 -27.73
C TYR A 407 2.68 -18.21 -28.55
N MET A 408 3.57 -17.47 -27.89
CA MET A 408 4.55 -16.59 -28.53
C MET A 408 5.65 -17.37 -29.26
N ASP A 409 6.24 -16.75 -30.28
CA ASP A 409 7.48 -17.22 -30.90
C ASP A 409 8.67 -16.74 -30.05
N ALA A 410 9.34 -17.70 -29.39
CA ALA A 410 10.46 -17.43 -28.49
C ALA A 410 10.15 -16.41 -27.38
N ARG A 411 8.91 -16.42 -26.84
CA ARG A 411 8.43 -15.50 -25.79
C ARG A 411 8.48 -14.01 -26.19
N ARG A 412 8.37 -13.71 -27.48
CA ARG A 412 8.35 -12.35 -28.02
C ARG A 412 6.92 -11.85 -28.21
N ASP A 413 6.64 -10.64 -27.74
CA ASP A 413 5.33 -10.01 -27.93
C ASP A 413 4.96 -9.88 -29.41
N PHE A 414 3.65 -9.90 -29.67
CA PHE A 414 3.06 -9.75 -31.01
C PHE A 414 3.50 -10.82 -32.04
N THR A 415 3.94 -11.98 -31.55
CA THR A 415 4.26 -13.14 -32.36
C THR A 415 3.43 -14.35 -31.92
N PHE A 416 3.37 -15.38 -32.76
CA PHE A 416 2.92 -16.70 -32.35
C PHE A 416 3.77 -17.78 -33.01
N ASN A 417 4.18 -18.80 -32.25
CA ASN A 417 5.07 -19.83 -32.78
C ASN A 417 4.38 -20.67 -33.87
N LYS A 418 5.17 -21.17 -34.83
CA LYS A 418 4.67 -21.93 -35.98
C LYS A 418 4.67 -23.45 -35.76
N ASP A 419 4.88 -23.85 -34.51
CA ASP A 419 4.84 -25.24 -34.06
C ASP A 419 3.49 -25.53 -33.40
N GLY A 420 3.40 -25.48 -32.08
CA GLY A 420 2.18 -25.75 -31.31
C GLY A 420 1.06 -24.74 -31.57
N PHE A 421 1.40 -23.55 -32.05
CA PHE A 421 0.45 -22.46 -32.32
C PHE A 421 0.29 -22.09 -33.80
N ARG A 422 0.67 -23.00 -34.72
CA ARG A 422 0.61 -22.75 -36.17
C ARG A 422 -0.76 -22.26 -36.66
N ASP A 423 -1.84 -22.85 -36.14
CA ASP A 423 -3.23 -22.56 -36.49
C ASP A 423 -3.92 -21.63 -35.47
N PHE A 424 -3.15 -20.85 -34.70
CA PHE A 424 -3.68 -19.93 -33.70
C PHE A 424 -4.82 -19.03 -34.21
N PRO A 425 -4.75 -18.42 -35.42
CA PRO A 425 -5.88 -17.64 -35.94
C PRO A 425 -7.19 -18.44 -36.10
N ALA A 426 -7.11 -19.71 -36.48
CA ALA A 426 -8.28 -20.58 -36.64
C ALA A 426 -8.90 -20.91 -35.29
N MET A 427 -8.08 -21.26 -34.29
CA MET A 427 -8.54 -21.49 -32.91
C MET A 427 -9.30 -20.28 -32.36
N VAL A 428 -8.81 -19.06 -32.59
CA VAL A 428 -9.50 -17.84 -32.16
C VAL A 428 -10.85 -17.66 -32.88
N GLN A 429 -10.93 -17.95 -34.17
CA GLN A 429 -12.18 -17.88 -34.92
C GLN A 429 -13.22 -18.89 -34.39
N GLU A 430 -12.80 -20.12 -34.08
CA GLU A 430 -13.67 -21.15 -33.49
C GLU A 430 -14.23 -20.69 -32.13
N LEU A 431 -13.38 -20.13 -31.25
CA LEU A 431 -13.84 -19.57 -29.98
C LEU A 431 -14.90 -18.49 -30.17
N HIS A 432 -14.70 -17.60 -31.14
CA HIS A 432 -15.66 -16.54 -31.44
C HIS A 432 -16.99 -17.07 -32.00
N GLN A 433 -16.94 -18.10 -32.86
CA GLN A 433 -18.12 -18.77 -33.41
C GLN A 433 -18.97 -19.40 -32.30
N ASP A 434 -18.34 -19.93 -31.27
CA ASP A 434 -18.98 -20.48 -30.08
C ASP A 434 -19.39 -19.42 -29.03
N GLY A 435 -19.29 -18.13 -29.38
CA GLY A 435 -19.70 -17.03 -28.50
C GLY A 435 -18.70 -16.67 -27.39
N ARG A 436 -17.50 -17.26 -27.39
CA ARG A 436 -16.43 -17.00 -26.40
C ARG A 436 -15.46 -15.92 -26.87
N ARG A 437 -14.61 -15.45 -25.94
CA ARG A 437 -13.53 -14.49 -26.17
C ARG A 437 -12.18 -15.12 -25.87
N THR A 438 -11.11 -14.49 -26.34
CA THR A 438 -9.73 -14.91 -26.07
C THR A 438 -8.89 -13.72 -25.60
N LEU A 439 -7.99 -13.96 -24.64
CA LEU A 439 -7.03 -12.97 -24.17
C LEU A 439 -5.62 -13.60 -24.10
N PRO A 440 -4.69 -13.19 -24.98
CA PRO A 440 -3.28 -13.56 -24.86
C PRO A 440 -2.55 -12.68 -23.83
N SER A 441 -1.57 -13.24 -23.11
CA SER A 441 -0.66 -12.43 -22.28
C SER A 441 0.24 -11.55 -23.15
N ALA A 442 0.69 -10.43 -22.60
CA ALA A 442 1.66 -9.53 -23.23
C ALA A 442 2.62 -8.99 -22.16
N ALA A 443 3.89 -8.79 -22.54
CA ALA A 443 4.91 -8.19 -21.70
C ALA A 443 5.22 -6.74 -22.16
N PRO A 444 5.69 -5.86 -21.28
CA PRO A 444 6.06 -4.49 -21.66
C PRO A 444 7.46 -4.39 -22.28
N ALA A 445 8.35 -5.34 -21.99
CA ALA A 445 9.74 -5.29 -22.42
C ALA A 445 9.90 -5.91 -23.81
N PRO A 446 10.22 -5.12 -24.86
CA PRO A 446 10.56 -5.71 -26.15
C PRO A 446 11.83 -6.56 -26.01
N PRO A 447 11.97 -7.65 -26.78
CA PRO A 447 13.15 -8.50 -26.72
C PRO A 447 14.43 -7.69 -26.99
N ALA A 448 15.34 -7.70 -26.02
CA ALA A 448 16.66 -7.11 -26.17
C ALA A 448 17.53 -8.03 -27.05
N ALA A 449 17.61 -7.67 -28.34
CA ALA A 449 18.66 -7.99 -29.31
C ALA A 449 18.38 -9.04 -30.43
N THR A 450 19.05 -8.70 -31.55
CA THR A 450 19.56 -9.46 -32.71
C THR A 450 18.76 -9.69 -33.98
N ASP A 451 17.44 -9.49 -34.02
CA ASP A 451 16.73 -9.57 -35.30
C ASP A 451 16.00 -8.26 -35.69
N PRO A 452 16.63 -7.38 -36.50
CA PRO A 452 16.01 -6.16 -37.00
C PRO A 452 14.79 -6.42 -37.92
N THR A 453 14.50 -7.68 -38.29
CA THR A 453 13.29 -8.02 -39.05
C THR A 453 12.03 -8.10 -38.19
N THR A 454 12.16 -8.15 -36.86
CA THR A 454 11.01 -8.07 -35.95
C THR A 454 10.43 -6.65 -35.99
N ARG A 455 9.28 -6.47 -36.68
CA ARG A 455 8.64 -5.16 -36.92
C ARG A 455 8.41 -4.33 -35.66
N VAL A 456 8.24 -4.96 -34.49
CA VAL A 456 8.01 -4.28 -33.20
C VAL A 456 9.24 -3.45 -32.82
N CYS A 457 10.43 -4.05 -32.85
CA CYS A 457 11.68 -3.34 -32.60
C CYS A 457 11.96 -2.32 -33.72
N GLY A 458 11.80 -2.73 -34.99
CA GLY A 458 12.02 -1.84 -36.14
C GLY A 458 11.11 -0.60 -36.14
N GLY A 459 9.84 -0.73 -35.75
CA GLY A 459 8.88 0.37 -35.61
C GLY A 459 9.16 1.30 -34.43
N GLY A 460 9.64 0.75 -33.30
CA GLY A 460 10.11 1.54 -32.16
C GLY A 460 11.36 2.37 -32.47
N PHE A 461 12.35 1.78 -33.16
CA PHE A 461 13.58 2.48 -33.55
C PHE A 461 13.39 3.49 -34.70
N SER A 462 12.43 3.27 -35.58
CA SER A 462 12.15 4.16 -36.73
C SER A 462 11.13 5.27 -36.43
N SER A 463 10.48 5.24 -35.27
CA SER A 463 9.64 6.34 -34.82
C SER A 463 10.54 7.49 -34.37
N PRO A 464 10.51 8.67 -35.03
CA PRO A 464 11.26 9.82 -34.55
C PRO A 464 10.77 10.12 -33.13
N MET A 465 11.69 10.21 -32.17
CA MET A 465 11.41 10.85 -30.89
C MET A 465 10.92 12.25 -31.21
N ARG A 466 9.60 12.47 -31.18
CA ARG A 466 9.06 13.81 -31.00
C ARG A 466 9.41 14.19 -29.58
N LEU A 467 10.63 14.70 -29.40
CA LEU A 467 10.90 15.67 -28.34
C LEU A 467 9.90 16.80 -28.60
N GLY A 468 8.77 16.75 -27.90
CA GLY A 468 7.89 17.88 -27.79
C GLY A 468 8.74 19.02 -27.26
N SER A 469 8.98 20.01 -28.10
CA SER A 469 9.41 21.34 -27.66
C SER A 469 8.35 21.83 -26.68
N LEU A 470 8.69 21.77 -25.39
CA LEU A 470 8.01 22.48 -24.31
C LEU A 470 8.66 23.85 -24.13
#